data_AF-A0A8J7DQC1-F1
#
_entry.id   AF-A0A8J7DQC1-F1
#
_cell.length_a   1.000
_cell.length_b   1.000
_cell.length_c   1.000
_cell.angle_alpha   90.00
_cell.angle_beta   90.00
_cell.angle_gamma   90.00
#
_symmetry.space_group_name_H-M   'P 1'
#
loop_
_entity.id
_entity.type
_entity.pdbx_description
1 polymer ?
#
loop_
_entity_poly.entity_id
_entity_poly.type
_entity_poly.pdbx_seq_one_letter_code
_entity_poly.pdbx_strand_id
1 'polypeptide(L)' 'MQLSYRGISYQSQTPAVSVTESPIMAKFRGHTYPVRQSAQSTTTQLEVLTYRGARYLKAS' A
#
# COMPACT_ATOMS: atom_id res chain seq x y z
N MET A 1 8.29 15.36 2.71
CA MET A 1 9.61 15.20 2.07
C MET A 1 9.47 14.11 1.01
N GLN A 2 9.86 14.38 -0.23
CA GLN A 2 9.83 13.40 -1.32
C GLN A 2 11.25 12.86 -1.53
N LEU A 3 11.39 11.54 -1.59
CA LEU A 3 12.69 10.92 -1.84
C LEU A 3 13.10 11.14 -3.31
N SER A 4 14.38 11.38 -3.55
CA SER A 4 14.94 11.54 -4.90
C SER A 4 16.38 11.02 -4.98
N TYR A 5 16.82 10.67 -6.19
CA TYR A 5 18.22 10.31 -6.50
C TYR A 5 18.65 10.96 -7.82
N ARG A 6 19.79 11.65 -7.83
CA ARG A 6 20.36 12.36 -9.00
C ARG A 6 19.35 13.27 -9.72
N GLY A 7 18.48 13.94 -8.97
CA GLY A 7 17.46 14.85 -9.52
C GLY A 7 16.20 14.16 -10.05
N ILE A 8 16.12 12.84 -9.99
CA ILE A 8 14.91 12.08 -10.31
C ILE A 8 14.18 11.76 -9.01
N SER A 9 12.95 12.24 -8.88
CA SER A 9 12.09 11.93 -7.73
C SER A 9 11.52 10.52 -7.86
N TYR A 10 11.43 9.80 -6.75
CA TYR A 10 10.69 8.54 -6.76
C TYR A 10 9.19 8.84 -6.89
N GLN A 11 8.55 8.21 -7.89
CA GLN A 11 7.08 8.16 -7.98
C GLN A 11 6.60 7.02 -7.07
N SER A 12 6.07 7.35 -5.90
CA SER A 12 5.27 6.38 -5.13
C SER A 12 3.83 6.50 -5.57
N GLN A 13 3.34 5.55 -6.36
CA GLN A 13 1.91 5.36 -6.53
C GLN A 13 1.41 4.52 -5.38
N THR A 14 1.23 5.11 -4.19
CA THR A 14 0.47 4.44 -3.14
C THR A 14 -1.00 4.58 -3.50
N PRO A 15 -1.70 3.51 -3.93
CA PRO A 15 -3.13 3.60 -4.14
C PRO A 15 -3.78 3.94 -2.81
N ALA A 16 -4.70 4.92 -2.82
CA ALA A 16 -5.52 5.19 -1.66
C ALA A 16 -6.32 3.91 -1.34
N VAL A 17 -6.00 3.27 -0.21
CA VAL A 17 -6.73 2.09 0.23
C VAL A 17 -8.07 2.57 0.79
N SER A 18 -9.16 2.16 0.17
CA SER A 18 -10.51 2.39 0.71
C SER A 18 -10.74 1.46 1.89
N VAL A 19 -11.14 2.03 3.03
CA VAL A 19 -11.30 1.32 4.29
C VAL A 19 -12.69 1.60 4.85
N THR A 20 -13.40 0.55 5.25
CA THR A 20 -14.71 0.62 5.90
C THR A 20 -14.56 0.38 7.41
N GLU A 21 -15.33 1.11 8.20
CA GLU A 21 -15.41 0.88 9.64
C GLU A 21 -16.26 -0.37 9.92
N SER A 22 -15.70 -1.29 10.69
CA SER A 22 -16.37 -2.49 11.17
C SER A 22 -17.10 -2.18 12.48
N PRO A 23 -18.24 -2.84 12.77
CA PRO A 23 -18.89 -2.74 14.08
C PRO A 23 -18.06 -3.35 15.23
N ILE A 24 -16.95 -4.03 14.92
CA ILE A 24 -16.07 -4.66 15.90
C ILE A 24 -15.21 -3.58 16.58
N MET A 25 -15.19 -3.59 17.92
CA MET A 25 -14.30 -2.75 18.72
C MET A 25 -13.08 -3.55 19.20
N ALA A 26 -11.88 -3.00 19.02
CA ALA A 26 -10.63 -3.58 19.50
C ALA A 26 -10.03 -2.75 20.62
N LYS A 27 -9.33 -3.40 21.56
CA LYS A 27 -8.61 -2.74 22.65
C LYS A 27 -7.10 -2.80 22.39
N PHE A 28 -6.45 -1.65 22.28
CA PHE A 28 -5.00 -1.53 22.11
C PHE A 28 -4.44 -0.52 23.09
N ARG A 29 -3.45 -0.93 23.89
CA ARG A 29 -2.78 -0.10 24.93
C ARG A 29 -3.76 0.62 25.87
N GLY A 30 -4.85 -0.04 26.25
CA GLY A 30 -5.85 0.50 27.17
C GLY A 30 -6.96 1.33 26.52
N HIS A 31 -6.87 1.63 25.22
CA HIS A 31 -7.87 2.39 24.48
C HIS A 31 -8.71 1.49 23.58
N THR A 32 -9.96 1.86 23.38
CA THR A 32 -10.91 1.16 22.50
C THR A 32 -11.02 1.88 21.17
N TYR A 33 -10.89 1.15 20.07
CA TYR A 33 -10.94 1.69 18.70
C TYR A 33 -11.86 0.84 17.81
N PRO A 34 -12.58 1.46 16.86
CA PRO A 34 -13.29 0.73 15.82
C PRO A 34 -12.27 0.01 14.93
N VAL A 35 -12.50 -1.28 14.69
CA VAL A 35 -11.72 -2.05 13.73
C VAL A 35 -12.05 -1.54 12.33
N ARG A 36 -11.02 -1.34 11.53
CA ARG A 36 -11.14 -0.89 10.16
C ARG A 36 -10.75 -2.03 9.22
N GLN A 37 -11.61 -2.33 8.24
CA GLN A 37 -11.41 -3.39 7.27
C GLN A 37 -11.22 -2.78 5.87
N SER A 38 -10.28 -3.30 5.07
CA SER A 38 -10.11 -2.82 3.70
C SER A 38 -11.34 -3.19 2.87
N ALA A 39 -12.02 -2.20 2.29
CA ALA A 39 -13.27 -2.39 1.55
C ALA A 39 -13.05 -3.18 0.26
N GLN A 40 -11.87 -3.05 -0.34
CA GLN A 40 -11.43 -3.78 -1.52
C GLN A 40 -9.93 -4.01 -1.36
N SER A 41 -9.51 -5.28 -1.30
CA SER A 41 -8.15 -5.64 -1.66
C SER A 41 -8.01 -5.34 -3.15
N THR A 42 -7.52 -4.15 -3.50
CA THR A 42 -7.02 -3.92 -4.85
C THR A 42 -5.99 -5.01 -5.08
N THR A 43 -6.32 -5.91 -6.02
CA THR A 43 -5.43 -6.87 -6.63
C THR A 43 -4.05 -6.27 -6.61
N THR A 44 -3.12 -6.90 -5.89
CA THR A 44 -1.72 -6.48 -5.82
C THR A 44 -1.36 -6.05 -7.22
N GLN A 45 -1.25 -4.74 -7.46
CA GLN A 45 -0.73 -4.29 -8.72
C GLN A 45 0.66 -4.91 -8.71
N LEU A 46 0.85 -5.94 -9.52
CA LEU A 46 2.14 -6.55 -9.71
C LEU A 46 2.96 -5.42 -10.30
N GLU A 47 3.60 -4.69 -9.40
CA GLU A 47 4.44 -3.56 -9.73
C GLU A 47 5.46 -4.17 -10.67
N VAL A 48 5.37 -3.81 -11.96
CA VAL A 48 6.22 -4.38 -12.98
C VAL A 48 7.61 -3.89 -12.66
N LEU A 49 8.35 -4.71 -11.94
CA LEU A 49 9.67 -4.35 -11.46
C LEU A 49 10.54 -4.18 -12.70
N THR A 50 11.18 -3.03 -12.87
CA THR A 50 12.10 -2.83 -13.98
C THR A 50 13.53 -2.81 -13.46
N TYR A 51 14.40 -3.65 -14.00
CA TYR A 51 15.82 -3.64 -13.72
C TYR A 51 16.58 -3.36 -15.00
N ARG A 52 17.33 -2.24 -15.05
CA ARG A 52 18.10 -1.80 -16.23
C ARG A 52 17.27 -1.76 -17.52
N GLY A 53 15.98 -1.41 -17.42
CA GLY A 53 15.05 -1.35 -18.56
C GLY A 53 14.36 -2.67 -18.93
N ALA A 54 14.73 -3.80 -18.32
CA ALA A 54 14.03 -5.07 -18.50
C ALA A 54 12.89 -5.21 -17.47
N ARG A 55 11.72 -5.65 -17.93
CA ARG A 55 10.57 -5.96 -17.05
C ARG A 55 10.79 -7.32 -16.39
N TYR A 56 10.68 -7.35 -15.07
CA TYR A 56 10.73 -8.55 -14.25
C TYR A 56 9.30 -8.98 -13.94
N LEU A 57 8.93 -10.16 -14.40
CA LEU A 57 7.71 -10.83 -13.97
C LEU A 57 8.11 -11.78 -12.85
N LYS A 58 7.58 -11.56 -11.64
CA LYS A 58 7.75 -12.51 -10.54
C LYS A 58 6.99 -13.78 -10.91
N ALA A 59 7.70 -14.89 -11.12
CA ALA A 59 7.07 -16.19 -11.31
C ALA A 59 6.24 -16.55 -10.07
N SER A 60 4.97 -16.90 -10.29
CA SER A 60 3.99 -17.33 -9.30
C SER A 60 4.26 -18.74 -8.81
#